data_AF-A0A926XDF9-F1
#
_entry.id   AF-A0A926XDF9-F1
#
_cell.length_a   1.000
_cell.length_b   1.000
_cell.length_c   1.000
_cell.angle_alpha   90.00
_cell.angle_beta   90.00
_cell.angle_gamma   90.00
#
_symmetry.space_group_name_H-M   'P 1'
#
loop_
_entity.id
_entity.type
_entity.pdbx_description
1 polymer ?
#
loop_
_entity_poly.entity_id
_entity_poly.type
_entity_poly.pdbx_seq_one_letter_code
_entity_poly.pdbx_strand_id
1 'polypeptide(L)'
;MFIERKVNHSTNTVELWKCEWEYPDGASAKKRYINKVGEEQPLKPEGKNAWNQANAICWASGRTLGNIAVFSKSILGHFPAQAGDDAFLPCDFVPAGKFRHGADRWWCRTHQTHWGTKADHESSDKSGVMRCANHSQPMNYTLSPLEINVTDYAEVGIWCSLPTALSSQPIESRAPKIHVHLRPKAQGKKSIDDDFDAISLLYHEDLELFANAEITRVNITPPAAFEFVCAVEEDREMTCINCSHCGYPHLDLGDFARKPHRKHFCGNCGCDSTWSSRHIVSTPLKPLYDQFAKNTQYKEPDRTLNLDLDKYSGCDYEIWSSTPAIVWSADRPQEKGIHVHVYNGSKRIVDDTFSVVVLNGKTLERKDVLQVMFERTIT
;
A
#
# COMPACT_ATOMS: atom_id res chain seq x y z
N MET A 1 -24.35 13.64 14.52
CA MET A 1 -23.47 13.49 15.70
C MET A 1 -22.25 12.69 15.27
N PHE A 2 -21.04 13.14 15.57
CA PHE A 2 -19.77 12.58 15.08
C PHE A 2 -18.69 12.74 16.15
N ILE A 3 -17.49 12.20 15.93
CA ILE A 3 -16.39 12.27 16.90
C ILE A 3 -15.25 13.09 16.30
N GLU A 4 -14.73 14.03 17.08
CA GLU A 4 -13.62 14.90 16.69
C GLU A 4 -12.40 14.63 17.57
N ARG A 5 -11.21 14.59 16.95
CA ARG A 5 -9.94 14.64 17.67
C ARG A 5 -9.62 16.10 18.00
N LYS A 6 -9.30 16.38 19.26
CA LYS A 6 -8.82 17.68 19.69
C LYS A 6 -7.50 17.50 20.44
N VAL A 7 -6.45 18.17 19.98
CA VAL A 7 -5.18 18.19 20.72
C VAL A 7 -5.35 19.06 21.94
N ASN A 8 -5.17 18.49 23.13
CA ASN A 8 -5.08 19.25 24.36
C ASN A 8 -3.62 19.62 24.59
N HIS A 9 -3.26 20.86 24.23
CA HIS A 9 -1.89 21.36 24.33
C HIS A 9 -1.37 21.45 25.77
N SER A 10 -2.24 21.49 26.79
CA SER A 10 -1.79 21.50 28.19
C SER A 10 -1.42 20.12 28.74
N THR A 11 -2.05 19.05 28.23
CA THR A 11 -1.81 17.67 28.68
C THR A 11 -0.98 16.85 27.69
N ASN A 12 -0.76 17.39 26.49
CA ASN A 12 -0.16 16.68 25.35
C ASN A 12 -0.88 15.36 25.05
N THR A 13 -2.21 15.34 25.23
CA THR A 13 -3.06 14.20 24.91
C THR A 13 -4.01 14.56 23.78
N VAL A 14 -4.35 13.56 22.94
CA VAL A 14 -5.39 13.74 21.93
C VAL A 14 -6.71 13.33 22.56
N GLU A 15 -7.62 14.28 22.73
CA GLU A 15 -8.93 14.03 23.30
C GLU A 15 -9.92 13.63 22.21
N LEU A 16 -10.70 12.59 22.47
CA LEU A 16 -11.84 12.20 21.63
C LEU A 16 -13.10 12.85 22.18
N TRP A 17 -13.77 13.64 21.35
CA TRP A 17 -14.97 14.35 21.73
C TRP A 17 -16.16 13.95 20.88
N LYS A 18 -17.30 13.73 21.53
CA LYS A 18 -18.59 13.58 20.87
C LYS A 18 -19.10 14.96 20.49
N CYS A 19 -19.37 15.15 19.20
CA CYS A 19 -19.71 16.41 18.58
C CYS A 19 -21.01 16.34 17.80
N GLU A 20 -21.65 17.48 17.61
CA GLU A 20 -22.75 17.69 16.68
C GLU A 20 -22.53 18.96 15.86
N TRP A 21 -23.19 19.04 14.71
CA TRP A 21 -23.26 20.26 13.94
C TRP A 21 -24.40 21.10 14.50
N GLU A 22 -24.07 22.32 14.90
CA GLU A 22 -25.01 23.39 15.20
C GLU A 22 -25.11 24.28 13.96
N TYR A 23 -26.34 24.61 13.55
CA TYR A 23 -26.61 25.48 12.41
C TYR A 23 -27.33 26.73 12.92
N PRO A 24 -26.60 27.76 13.37
CA PRO A 24 -27.22 28.99 13.82
C PRO A 24 -27.80 29.75 12.62
N ASP A 25 -28.99 30.33 12.77
CA ASP A 25 -29.65 31.09 11.71
C ASP A 25 -28.73 32.21 11.19
N GLY A 26 -28.47 32.20 9.88
CA GLY A 26 -27.64 33.20 9.20
C GLY A 26 -26.14 33.06 9.41
N ALA A 27 -25.64 31.99 10.06
CA ALA A 27 -24.21 31.75 10.26
C ALA A 27 -23.75 30.41 9.68
N SER A 28 -22.44 30.30 9.44
CA SER A 28 -21.82 29.03 9.04
C SER A 28 -21.99 27.98 10.13
N ALA A 29 -22.20 26.72 9.71
CA ALA A 29 -22.31 25.57 10.60
C ALA A 29 -21.13 25.53 11.59
N LYS A 30 -21.44 25.46 12.87
CA LYS A 30 -20.46 25.42 13.95
C LYS A 30 -20.45 24.04 14.61
N LYS A 31 -19.25 23.57 14.91
CA LYS A 31 -19.04 22.31 15.62
C LYS A 31 -19.28 22.52 17.11
N ARG A 32 -20.22 21.77 17.69
CA ARG A 32 -20.54 21.78 19.11
C ARG A 32 -20.01 20.51 19.77
N TYR A 33 -19.15 20.69 20.77
CA TYR A 33 -18.54 19.60 21.56
C TYR A 33 -19.46 19.28 22.74
N ILE A 34 -20.03 18.07 22.77
CA ILE A 34 -21.05 17.65 23.74
C ILE A 34 -20.38 17.09 24.99
N ASN A 35 -19.57 16.03 24.84
CA ASN A 35 -18.89 15.38 25.95
C ASN A 35 -17.61 14.68 25.48
N LYS A 36 -16.62 14.64 26.38
CA LYS A 36 -15.38 13.88 26.18
C LYS A 36 -15.70 12.39 26.25
N VAL A 37 -15.27 11.64 25.24
CA VAL A 37 -15.44 10.19 25.13
C VAL A 37 -14.25 9.47 25.76
N GLY A 38 -13.06 10.05 25.65
CA GLY A 38 -11.86 9.54 26.27
C GLY A 38 -10.64 10.36 25.86
N GLU A 39 -9.49 9.94 26.37
CA GLU A 39 -8.18 10.38 25.87
C GLU A 39 -7.59 9.23 25.06
N GLU A 40 -7.10 9.54 23.85
CA GLU A 40 -6.13 8.66 23.21
C GLU A 40 -4.87 8.62 24.07
N GLN A 41 -4.04 7.61 23.81
CA GLN A 41 -2.78 7.40 24.54
C GLN A 41 -1.99 8.71 24.68
N PRO A 42 -1.48 9.04 25.89
CA PRO A 42 -0.71 10.26 26.06
C PRO A 42 0.51 10.22 25.14
N LEU A 43 0.82 11.36 24.50
CA LEU A 43 2.03 11.53 23.71
C LEU A 43 3.20 11.59 24.70
N LYS A 44 3.68 10.44 25.16
CA LYS A 44 4.80 10.36 26.10
C LYS A 44 6.07 10.85 25.40
N PRO A 45 6.71 11.94 25.84
CA PRO A 45 8.06 12.25 25.42
C PRO A 45 9.01 11.44 26.33
N GLU A 46 9.51 10.30 25.88
CA GLU A 46 10.64 9.65 26.54
C GLU A 46 11.88 9.76 25.62
N GLY A 47 12.77 10.68 25.97
CA GLY A 47 14.10 10.84 25.37
C GLY A 47 14.13 11.50 24.00
N LYS A 48 15.31 11.48 23.35
CA LYS A 48 15.60 12.06 22.00
C LYS A 48 14.76 11.46 20.85
N ASN A 49 13.74 10.67 21.19
CA ASN A 49 12.88 9.83 20.40
C ASN A 49 11.41 10.32 20.50
N ALA A 50 11.19 11.61 20.28
CA ALA A 50 9.87 12.23 20.46
C ALA A 50 8.88 11.79 19.37
N TRP A 51 7.61 11.61 19.77
CA TRP A 51 6.48 11.55 18.84
C TRP A 51 6.52 12.76 17.91
N ASN A 52 6.42 12.53 16.60
CA ASN A 52 6.45 13.61 15.62
C ASN A 52 5.32 13.45 14.60
N GLN A 53 4.94 14.57 14.00
CA GLN A 53 4.03 14.62 12.87
C GLN A 53 4.89 14.63 11.60
N ALA A 54 4.78 13.58 10.79
CA ALA A 54 5.58 13.44 9.58
C ALA A 54 4.68 13.11 8.38
N ASN A 55 5.04 13.56 7.18
CA ASN A 55 4.47 13.00 5.96
C ASN A 55 4.97 11.55 5.87
N ALA A 56 4.10 10.58 6.12
CA ALA A 56 4.49 9.19 6.23
C ALA A 56 3.43 8.29 5.57
N ILE A 57 3.89 7.18 5.01
CA ILE A 57 3.03 6.04 4.66
C ILE A 57 3.30 4.99 5.72
N CYS A 58 2.25 4.41 6.29
CA CYS A 58 2.37 3.34 7.26
C CYS A 58 1.48 2.16 6.86
N TRP A 59 1.97 0.94 7.02
CA TRP A 59 1.23 -0.27 6.70
C TRP A 59 1.62 -1.44 7.61
N ALA A 60 0.75 -2.44 7.66
CA ALA A 60 1.01 -3.69 8.34
C ALA A 60 1.10 -4.81 7.31
N SER A 61 2.23 -5.53 7.26
CA SER A 61 2.44 -6.59 6.26
C SER A 61 1.50 -7.79 6.48
N GLY A 62 1.25 -8.17 7.74
CA GLY A 62 0.40 -9.31 8.10
C GLY A 62 -1.10 -9.01 8.28
N ARG A 63 -1.64 -7.93 7.69
CA ARG A 63 -3.08 -7.63 7.77
C ARG A 63 -3.81 -8.17 6.57
N THR A 64 -5.06 -8.59 6.80
CA THR A 64 -5.95 -9.05 5.73
C THR A 64 -6.75 -7.90 5.09
N LEU A 65 -6.61 -6.69 5.62
CA LEU A 65 -7.26 -5.49 5.11
C LEU A 65 -6.21 -4.37 5.07
N GLY A 66 -6.42 -3.41 4.18
CA GLY A 66 -5.56 -2.25 4.02
C GLY A 66 -6.35 -0.95 3.93
N ASN A 67 -5.63 0.16 4.04
CA ASN A 67 -6.18 1.49 3.77
C ASN A 67 -5.16 2.30 2.99
N ILE A 68 -5.40 2.43 1.69
CA ILE A 68 -4.48 3.08 0.76
C ILE A 68 -4.72 4.58 0.63
N ALA A 69 -5.95 5.00 0.92
CA ALA A 69 -6.38 6.38 0.74
C ALA A 69 -6.11 7.14 2.03
N VAL A 70 -5.30 8.17 1.94
CA VAL A 70 -4.80 8.91 3.10
C VAL A 70 -5.82 9.94 3.58
N PHE A 71 -6.02 10.02 4.89
CA PHE A 71 -6.89 11.02 5.54
C PHE A 71 -6.18 12.32 5.88
N SER A 72 -4.86 12.29 6.02
CA SER A 72 -4.04 13.44 6.40
C SER A 72 -2.67 13.37 5.75
N LYS A 73 -2.17 14.49 5.21
CA LYS A 73 -0.81 14.60 4.65
C LYS A 73 0.31 14.29 5.65
N SER A 74 -0.03 14.12 6.93
CA SER A 74 0.91 13.84 8.00
C SER A 74 0.30 12.90 9.03
N ILE A 75 1.09 11.97 9.54
CA ILE A 75 0.74 10.99 10.57
C ILE A 75 1.52 11.33 11.84
N LEU A 76 0.84 11.22 12.98
CA LEU A 76 1.47 11.31 14.30
C LEU A 76 1.97 9.93 14.70
N GLY A 77 3.26 9.80 14.99
CA GLY A 77 3.87 8.51 15.28
C GLY A 77 5.24 8.63 15.93
N HIS A 78 5.75 7.50 16.39
CA HIS A 78 7.16 7.32 16.69
C HIS A 78 7.84 6.61 15.51
N PHE A 79 8.82 7.28 14.91
CA PHE A 79 9.54 6.83 13.72
C PHE A 79 11.06 6.86 14.02
N PRO A 80 11.68 5.70 14.30
CA PRO A 80 13.11 5.63 14.63
C PRO A 80 14.07 6.07 13.51
N ALA A 81 13.66 5.98 12.25
CA ALA A 81 14.47 6.28 11.07
C ALA A 81 13.64 6.91 9.94
N GLN A 82 14.19 7.00 8.71
CA GLN A 82 13.46 7.45 7.52
C GLN A 82 12.50 6.37 6.98
N ALA A 83 12.79 5.10 7.21
CA ALA A 83 11.94 3.98 6.90
C ALA A 83 12.28 2.82 7.85
N GLY A 84 11.34 1.91 8.05
CA GLY A 84 11.52 0.76 8.93
C GLY A 84 10.24 -0.03 9.14
N ASP A 85 10.31 -1.03 10.01
CA ASP A 85 9.21 -1.91 10.42
C ASP A 85 8.83 -1.76 11.90
N ASP A 86 9.36 -0.72 12.56
CA ASP A 86 9.32 -0.48 14.00
C ASP A 86 8.55 0.79 14.41
N ALA A 87 7.70 1.34 13.53
CA ALA A 87 6.89 2.50 13.89
C ALA A 87 5.77 2.14 14.87
N PHE A 88 5.61 2.99 15.89
CA PHE A 88 4.47 2.91 16.81
C PHE A 88 3.53 4.08 16.57
N LEU A 89 2.27 3.76 16.28
CA LEU A 89 1.24 4.73 15.94
C LEU A 89 0.14 4.74 17.00
N PRO A 90 -0.48 5.90 17.30
CA PRO A 90 -1.60 5.94 18.22
C PRO A 90 -2.83 5.27 17.58
N CYS A 91 -3.75 4.82 18.43
CA CYS A 91 -5.03 4.32 17.95
C CYS A 91 -5.87 5.48 17.44
N ASP A 92 -6.34 5.40 16.20
CA ASP A 92 -7.29 6.34 15.63
C ASP A 92 -8.67 5.67 15.52
N PHE A 93 -9.58 6.02 16.42
CA PHE A 93 -10.90 5.39 16.53
C PHE A 93 -11.98 6.15 15.80
N VAL A 94 -12.79 5.41 15.02
CA VAL A 94 -14.01 5.90 14.40
C VAL A 94 -15.21 5.01 14.77
N PRO A 95 -16.43 5.56 14.83
CA PRO A 95 -17.63 4.75 15.01
C PRO A 95 -17.80 3.73 13.88
N ALA A 96 -18.15 2.48 14.23
CA ALA A 96 -18.33 1.36 13.31
C ALA A 96 -19.67 0.62 13.54
N GLY A 97 -20.68 1.37 13.99
CA GLY A 97 -22.02 0.88 14.28
C GLY A 97 -22.14 0.25 15.66
N LYS A 98 -22.90 -0.85 15.76
CA LYS A 98 -23.16 -1.56 17.02
C LYS A 98 -22.87 -3.05 16.87
N PHE A 99 -22.46 -3.68 17.97
CA PHE A 99 -22.43 -5.13 18.07
C PHE A 99 -23.85 -5.73 18.08
N ARG A 100 -23.95 -7.05 17.88
CA ARG A 100 -25.25 -7.77 17.89
C ARG A 100 -26.02 -7.59 19.20
N HIS A 101 -25.32 -7.38 20.30
CA HIS A 101 -25.90 -7.11 21.64
C HIS A 101 -26.17 -5.62 21.90
N GLY A 102 -26.12 -4.77 20.87
CA GLY A 102 -26.53 -3.36 20.94
C GLY A 102 -25.50 -2.38 21.50
N ALA A 103 -24.33 -2.85 21.96
CA ALA A 103 -23.25 -1.96 22.39
C ALA A 103 -22.57 -1.28 21.21
N ASP A 104 -22.01 -0.10 21.44
CA ASP A 104 -21.29 0.64 20.41
C ASP A 104 -20.02 -0.11 19.99
N ARG A 105 -19.83 -0.19 18.67
CA ARG A 105 -18.66 -0.80 18.05
C ARG A 105 -17.81 0.30 17.43
N TRP A 106 -16.52 0.25 17.71
CA TRP A 106 -15.54 1.21 17.23
C TRP A 106 -14.54 0.51 16.31
N TRP A 107 -13.92 1.26 15.42
CA TRP A 107 -12.90 0.77 14.50
C TRP A 107 -11.63 1.56 14.67
N CYS A 108 -10.51 0.89 14.92
CA CYS A 108 -9.20 1.51 14.89
C CYS A 108 -8.68 1.54 13.45
N ARG A 109 -8.62 2.72 12.83
CA ARG A 109 -8.13 2.91 11.45
C ARG A 109 -6.66 2.55 11.30
N THR A 110 -5.85 2.90 12.32
CA THR A 110 -4.41 2.64 12.36
C THR A 110 -4.11 1.15 12.31
N HIS A 111 -4.73 0.37 13.20
CA HIS A 111 -4.38 -1.03 13.42
C HIS A 111 -5.39 -2.02 12.83
N GLN A 112 -6.46 -1.49 12.25
CA GLN A 112 -7.52 -2.17 11.52
C GLN A 112 -8.16 -3.31 12.32
N THR A 113 -8.70 -2.95 13.47
CA THR A 113 -9.42 -3.87 14.36
C THR A 113 -10.58 -3.18 15.05
N HIS A 114 -11.61 -3.95 15.37
CA HIS A 114 -12.74 -3.44 16.15
C HIS A 114 -12.38 -3.29 17.63
N TRP A 115 -13.05 -2.37 18.30
CA TRP A 115 -12.98 -2.14 19.74
C TRP A 115 -14.40 -1.99 20.30
N GLY A 116 -14.60 -2.40 21.54
CA GLY A 116 -15.87 -2.28 22.29
C GLY A 116 -16.40 -3.62 22.81
N THR A 117 -15.54 -4.64 22.84
CA THR A 117 -15.80 -5.88 23.56
C THR A 117 -15.68 -5.66 25.09
N LYS A 118 -16.15 -6.60 25.91
CA LYS A 118 -15.98 -6.52 27.37
C LYS A 118 -14.50 -6.41 27.77
N ALA A 119 -13.62 -7.16 27.12
CA ALA A 119 -12.19 -7.13 27.37
C ALA A 119 -11.58 -5.75 27.06
N ASP A 120 -12.04 -5.11 25.99
CA ASP A 120 -11.62 -3.75 25.63
C ASP A 120 -12.01 -2.73 26.72
N HIS A 121 -13.24 -2.80 27.21
CA HIS A 121 -13.73 -1.95 28.30
C HIS A 121 -12.94 -2.19 29.59
N GLU A 122 -12.77 -3.44 30.00
CA GLU A 122 -11.97 -3.79 31.19
C GLU A 122 -10.51 -3.31 31.09
N SER A 123 -9.91 -3.40 29.89
CA SER A 123 -8.55 -2.90 29.63
C SER A 123 -8.48 -1.38 29.73
N SER A 124 -9.47 -0.69 29.16
CA SER A 124 -9.60 0.77 29.23
C SER A 124 -9.81 1.26 30.65
N ASP A 125 -10.68 0.60 31.44
CA ASP A 125 -10.96 0.97 32.83
C ASP A 125 -9.72 0.80 33.72
N LYS A 126 -8.91 -0.24 33.48
CA LYS A 126 -7.66 -0.48 34.21
C LYS A 126 -6.55 0.50 33.84
N SER A 127 -6.43 0.83 32.56
CA SER A 127 -5.33 1.66 32.05
C SER A 127 -5.65 3.15 32.01
N GLY A 128 -6.93 3.52 32.06
CA GLY A 128 -7.42 4.87 31.81
C GLY A 128 -7.31 5.32 30.35
N VAL A 129 -6.94 4.43 29.42
CA VAL A 129 -6.65 4.78 28.02
C VAL A 129 -7.37 3.84 27.06
N MET A 130 -8.04 4.42 26.06
CA MET A 130 -8.66 3.65 24.99
C MET A 130 -7.60 3.16 24.00
N ARG A 131 -7.38 1.84 23.95
CA ARG A 131 -6.40 1.17 23.06
C ARG A 131 -7.03 -0.04 22.40
N CYS A 132 -6.76 -0.22 21.12
CA CYS A 132 -7.21 -1.40 20.39
C CYS A 132 -6.33 -2.61 20.76
N ALA A 133 -6.83 -3.82 20.50
CA ALA A 133 -6.09 -5.06 20.75
C ALA A 133 -4.68 -5.08 20.10
N ASN A 134 -4.51 -4.34 19.01
CA ASN A 134 -3.28 -4.29 18.23
C ASN A 134 -2.43 -3.02 18.47
N HIS A 135 -2.70 -2.24 19.51
CA HIS A 135 -2.10 -0.91 19.71
C HIS A 135 -0.57 -0.91 19.90
N SER A 136 0.01 -2.04 20.26
CA SER A 136 1.45 -2.22 20.47
C SER A 136 2.11 -2.94 19.30
N GLN A 137 1.38 -3.20 18.21
CA GLN A 137 1.97 -3.82 17.03
C GLN A 137 2.79 -2.77 16.28
N PRO A 138 4.08 -3.04 16.00
CA PRO A 138 4.86 -2.16 15.17
C PRO A 138 4.37 -2.19 13.72
N MET A 139 4.52 -1.07 13.04
CA MET A 139 4.07 -0.83 11.68
C MET A 139 5.27 -0.57 10.78
N ASN A 140 5.16 -1.01 9.54
CA ASN A 140 6.08 -0.57 8.51
C ASN A 140 5.77 0.86 8.14
N TYR A 141 6.81 1.60 7.77
CA TYR A 141 6.69 2.99 7.39
C TYR A 141 7.80 3.46 6.46
N THR A 142 7.48 4.53 5.74
CA THR A 142 8.46 5.39 5.09
C THR A 142 8.04 6.84 5.31
N LEU A 143 9.01 7.68 5.64
CA LEU A 143 8.84 9.11 5.82
C LEU A 143 9.19 9.84 4.52
N SER A 144 8.47 10.92 4.25
CA SER A 144 8.59 11.72 3.03
C SER A 144 8.60 10.84 1.78
N PRO A 145 7.55 10.00 1.58
CA PRO A 145 7.48 9.10 0.43
C PRO A 145 7.63 9.88 -0.87
N LEU A 146 8.15 9.24 -1.91
CA LEU A 146 8.10 9.82 -3.25
C LEU A 146 6.63 10.08 -3.62
N GLU A 147 6.29 11.35 -3.82
CA GLU A 147 4.98 11.77 -4.35
C GLU A 147 5.09 11.92 -5.86
N ILE A 148 4.23 11.22 -6.61
CA ILE A 148 4.21 11.21 -8.07
C ILE A 148 2.86 11.76 -8.51
N ASN A 149 2.85 12.89 -9.21
CA ASN A 149 1.71 13.26 -10.02
C ASN A 149 1.92 12.72 -11.43
N VAL A 150 1.02 11.86 -11.91
CA VAL A 150 1.19 11.18 -13.20
C VAL A 150 1.26 12.17 -14.36
N THR A 151 0.56 13.30 -14.26
CA THR A 151 0.50 14.32 -15.32
C THR A 151 1.79 15.13 -15.45
N ASP A 152 2.69 15.09 -14.48
CA ASP A 152 3.95 15.84 -14.50
C ASP A 152 5.01 15.16 -15.38
N TYR A 153 4.75 13.93 -15.83
CA TYR A 153 5.68 13.11 -16.59
C TYR A 153 5.06 12.65 -17.90
N ALA A 154 5.88 12.57 -18.95
CA ALA A 154 5.45 12.01 -20.22
C ALA A 154 5.26 10.49 -20.13
N GLU A 155 6.06 9.81 -19.29
CA GLU A 155 5.90 8.39 -19.02
C GLU A 155 6.16 8.07 -17.54
N VAL A 156 5.28 7.25 -16.97
CA VAL A 156 5.32 6.74 -15.61
C VAL A 156 5.18 5.23 -15.69
N GLY A 157 6.12 4.53 -15.07
CA GLY A 157 6.07 3.10 -14.85
C GLY A 157 6.21 2.79 -13.36
N ILE A 158 5.31 2.01 -12.80
CA ILE A 158 5.31 1.61 -11.39
C ILE A 158 5.08 0.10 -11.31
N TRP A 159 5.99 -0.63 -10.68
CA TRP A 159 5.90 -2.08 -10.49
C TRP A 159 6.07 -2.47 -9.03
N CYS A 160 5.63 -3.69 -8.72
CA CYS A 160 6.08 -4.37 -7.51
C CYS A 160 7.48 -4.96 -7.76
N SER A 161 8.51 -4.43 -7.09
CA SER A 161 9.88 -4.94 -7.11
C SER A 161 9.99 -6.15 -6.19
N LEU A 162 10.18 -7.32 -6.79
CA LEU A 162 10.34 -8.59 -6.10
C LEU A 162 11.83 -8.98 -6.01
N PRO A 163 12.24 -9.77 -5.00
CA PRO A 163 13.58 -10.32 -4.95
C PRO A 163 13.94 -11.07 -6.24
N THR A 164 15.23 -11.05 -6.56
CA THR A 164 15.80 -11.80 -7.69
C THR A 164 15.47 -13.28 -7.58
N ALA A 165 15.07 -13.90 -8.70
CA ALA A 165 14.77 -15.33 -8.72
C ALA A 165 16.06 -16.15 -8.65
N LEU A 166 17.00 -15.83 -9.55
CA LEU A 166 18.26 -16.53 -9.77
C LEU A 166 19.39 -15.51 -9.87
N SER A 167 20.52 -15.82 -9.26
CA SER A 167 21.72 -14.98 -9.31
C SER A 167 22.96 -15.85 -9.21
N SER A 168 24.08 -15.35 -9.72
CA SER A 168 25.41 -15.89 -9.44
C SER A 168 25.85 -15.64 -8.00
N GLN A 169 25.24 -14.67 -7.31
CA GLN A 169 25.53 -14.30 -5.94
C GLN A 169 24.44 -14.81 -4.98
N PRO A 170 24.73 -14.92 -3.67
CA PRO A 170 23.71 -15.25 -2.67
C PRO A 170 22.53 -14.28 -2.71
N ILE A 171 21.32 -14.81 -2.80
CA ILE A 171 20.10 -14.00 -2.79
C ILE A 171 19.48 -14.06 -1.40
N GLU A 172 19.33 -12.90 -0.78
CA GLU A 172 18.55 -12.73 0.45
C GLU A 172 17.06 -12.56 0.12
N SER A 173 16.22 -13.30 0.82
CA SER A 173 14.77 -13.06 0.78
C SER A 173 14.46 -11.69 1.37
N ARG A 174 13.53 -10.97 0.77
CA ARG A 174 13.15 -9.62 1.22
C ARG A 174 11.67 -9.33 0.98
N ALA A 175 11.16 -8.31 1.66
CA ALA A 175 9.86 -7.75 1.34
C ALA A 175 9.86 -7.13 -0.07
N PRO A 176 8.67 -7.01 -0.70
CA PRO A 176 8.53 -6.26 -1.93
C PRO A 176 8.90 -4.78 -1.72
N LYS A 177 9.34 -4.14 -2.80
CA LYS A 177 9.47 -2.69 -2.91
C LYS A 177 8.62 -2.18 -4.07
N ILE A 178 8.57 -0.86 -4.25
CA ILE A 178 7.90 -0.22 -5.38
C ILE A 178 8.95 0.31 -6.34
N HIS A 179 9.07 -0.33 -7.50
CA HIS A 179 9.98 0.12 -8.54
C HIS A 179 9.34 1.25 -9.36
N VAL A 180 10.08 2.33 -9.58
CA VAL A 180 9.56 3.51 -10.27
C VAL A 180 10.46 3.92 -11.42
N HIS A 181 9.86 4.06 -12.60
CA HIS A 181 10.42 4.75 -13.76
C HIS A 181 9.66 6.05 -14.00
N LEU A 182 10.36 7.19 -14.01
CA LEU A 182 9.79 8.47 -14.44
C LEU A 182 10.59 9.04 -15.62
N ARG A 183 9.89 9.49 -16.67
CA ARG A 183 10.51 10.17 -17.81
C ARG A 183 9.80 11.50 -18.08
N PRO A 184 10.52 12.64 -18.03
CA PRO A 184 9.95 13.95 -18.38
C PRO A 184 9.60 14.07 -19.87
N LYS A 185 10.23 13.25 -20.72
CA LYS A 185 9.99 13.22 -22.18
C LYS A 185 9.75 11.79 -22.62
N ALA A 186 8.80 11.59 -23.53
CA ALA A 186 8.50 10.28 -24.11
C ALA A 186 9.76 9.66 -24.73
N GLN A 187 10.04 8.40 -24.39
CA GLN A 187 11.25 7.66 -24.78
C GLN A 187 12.60 8.35 -24.41
N GLY A 188 12.57 9.47 -23.67
CA GLY A 188 13.75 10.20 -23.22
C GLY A 188 14.42 9.53 -22.01
N LYS A 189 15.51 10.08 -21.49
CA LYS A 189 16.21 9.50 -20.32
C LYS A 189 15.30 9.44 -19.09
N LYS A 190 15.39 8.35 -18.31
CA LYS A 190 14.73 8.23 -17.00
C LYS A 190 15.30 9.30 -16.06
N SER A 191 14.43 10.09 -15.45
CA SER A 191 14.80 10.97 -14.33
C SER A 191 14.79 10.21 -13.00
N ILE A 192 13.95 9.17 -12.89
CA ILE A 192 13.93 8.22 -11.76
C ILE A 192 13.90 6.80 -12.32
N ASP A 193 14.72 5.94 -11.71
CA ASP A 193 14.90 4.51 -12.00
C ASP A 193 15.36 3.82 -10.71
N ASP A 194 14.45 3.67 -9.75
CA ASP A 194 14.82 3.26 -8.39
C ASP A 194 13.68 2.54 -7.65
N ASP A 195 14.05 1.84 -6.58
CA ASP A 195 13.14 1.13 -5.68
C ASP A 195 12.84 1.95 -4.42
N PHE A 196 11.55 2.06 -4.08
CA PHE A 196 11.05 2.78 -2.92
C PHE A 196 10.31 1.84 -1.97
N ASP A 197 10.36 2.08 -0.66
CA ASP A 197 9.63 1.22 0.30
C ASP A 197 8.11 1.39 0.17
N ALA A 198 7.65 2.61 -0.11
CA ALA A 198 6.28 2.92 -0.55
C ALA A 198 6.27 4.28 -1.25
N ILE A 199 5.24 4.54 -2.05
CA ILE A 199 5.08 5.82 -2.77
C ILE A 199 3.66 6.37 -2.63
N SER A 200 3.49 7.67 -2.85
CA SER A 200 2.17 8.30 -2.98
C SER A 200 1.93 8.68 -4.42
N LEU A 201 0.86 8.16 -5.02
CA LEU A 201 0.37 8.62 -6.30
C LEU A 201 -0.67 9.72 -6.08
N LEU A 202 -0.43 10.88 -6.66
CA LEU A 202 -1.39 11.97 -6.76
C LEU A 202 -2.10 11.85 -8.11
N TYR A 203 -3.41 12.05 -8.09
CA TYR A 203 -4.21 12.06 -9.30
C TYR A 203 -5.32 13.11 -9.19
N HIS A 204 -5.82 13.55 -10.34
CA HIS A 204 -6.82 14.61 -10.43
C HIS A 204 -8.25 14.04 -10.40
N GLU A 205 -9.19 14.78 -9.80
CA GLU A 205 -10.59 14.36 -9.63
C GLU A 205 -11.30 14.08 -10.96
N ASP A 206 -10.87 14.71 -12.05
CA ASP A 206 -11.39 14.52 -13.41
C ASP A 206 -11.14 13.11 -13.98
N LEU A 207 -10.27 12.32 -13.35
CA LEU A 207 -10.06 10.93 -13.70
C LEU A 207 -11.13 9.99 -13.11
N GLU A 208 -11.98 10.49 -12.19
CA GLU A 208 -13.12 9.77 -11.60
C GLU A 208 -12.78 8.35 -11.09
N LEU A 209 -11.55 8.14 -10.58
CA LEU A 209 -11.06 6.81 -10.21
C LEU A 209 -11.79 6.19 -9.01
N PHE A 210 -12.25 7.02 -8.08
CA PHE A 210 -12.99 6.58 -6.89
C PHE A 210 -14.24 7.44 -6.70
N ALA A 211 -15.27 6.85 -6.08
CA ALA A 211 -16.55 7.53 -5.86
C ALA A 211 -16.47 8.68 -4.83
N ASN A 212 -15.48 8.65 -3.93
CA ASN A 212 -15.26 9.73 -2.99
C ASN A 212 -14.25 10.74 -3.57
N ALA A 213 -14.74 11.91 -3.96
CA ALA A 213 -13.95 12.99 -4.54
C ALA A 213 -12.84 13.52 -3.62
N GLU A 214 -12.95 13.34 -2.29
CA GLU A 214 -11.89 13.75 -1.35
C GLU A 214 -10.61 12.90 -1.49
N ILE A 215 -10.69 11.76 -2.18
CA ILE A 215 -9.56 10.88 -2.41
C ILE A 215 -8.79 11.39 -3.62
N THR A 216 -7.73 12.16 -3.39
CA THR A 216 -6.83 12.66 -4.44
C THR A 216 -5.44 12.01 -4.38
N ARG A 217 -5.26 11.05 -3.45
CA ARG A 217 -4.00 10.38 -3.16
C ARG A 217 -4.20 8.89 -2.90
N VAL A 218 -3.33 8.07 -3.50
CA VAL A 218 -3.24 6.62 -3.30
C VAL A 218 -1.83 6.24 -2.87
N ASN A 219 -1.67 5.65 -1.69
CA ASN A 219 -0.37 5.17 -1.19
C ASN A 219 -0.05 3.76 -1.67
N ILE A 220 0.80 3.57 -2.68
CA ILE A 220 1.16 2.22 -3.10
C ILE A 220 2.15 1.63 -2.09
N THR A 221 1.70 0.61 -1.35
CA THR A 221 2.49 -0.10 -0.33
C THR A 221 2.87 -1.51 -0.80
N PRO A 222 3.96 -2.09 -0.27
CA PRO A 222 4.40 -3.44 -0.62
C PRO A 222 3.33 -4.54 -0.56
N PRO A 223 2.53 -4.69 0.52
CA PRO A 223 1.52 -5.75 0.56
C PRO A 223 0.43 -5.56 -0.49
N ALA A 224 0.01 -4.32 -0.76
CA ALA A 224 -0.99 -4.03 -1.78
C ALA A 224 -0.46 -4.30 -3.20
N ALA A 225 0.78 -3.87 -3.48
CA ALA A 225 1.46 -4.08 -4.75
C ALA A 225 1.69 -5.58 -5.01
N PHE A 226 2.13 -6.32 -3.99
CA PHE A 226 2.37 -7.76 -4.08
C PHE A 226 1.09 -8.54 -4.38
N GLU A 227 0.05 -8.38 -3.56
CA GLU A 227 -1.21 -9.10 -3.77
C GLU A 227 -1.89 -8.71 -5.09
N PHE A 228 -1.73 -7.46 -5.55
CA PHE A 228 -2.17 -7.04 -6.88
C PHE A 228 -1.43 -7.80 -8.00
N VAL A 229 -0.09 -7.87 -7.96
CA VAL A 229 0.69 -8.59 -8.97
C VAL A 229 0.35 -10.07 -8.99
N CYS A 230 0.24 -10.71 -7.82
CA CYS A 230 -0.20 -12.11 -7.73
C CYS A 230 -1.57 -12.31 -8.37
N ALA A 231 -2.52 -11.43 -8.06
CA ALA A 231 -3.87 -11.54 -8.61
C ALA A 231 -3.93 -11.32 -10.13
N VAL A 232 -3.10 -10.44 -10.70
CA VAL A 232 -2.99 -10.27 -12.16
C VAL A 232 -2.34 -11.50 -12.83
N GLU A 233 -1.25 -12.02 -12.27
CA GLU A 233 -0.55 -13.19 -12.83
C GLU A 233 -1.39 -14.48 -12.75
N GLU A 234 -2.27 -14.59 -11.76
CA GLU A 234 -3.18 -15.72 -11.58
C GLU A 234 -4.57 -15.50 -12.23
N ASP A 235 -4.78 -14.40 -12.93
CA ASP A 235 -6.07 -14.05 -13.57
C ASP A 235 -7.25 -14.07 -12.58
N ARG A 236 -7.03 -13.57 -11.36
CA ARG A 236 -8.07 -13.47 -10.33
C ARG A 236 -9.06 -12.35 -10.68
N GLU A 237 -10.35 -12.62 -10.55
CA GLU A 237 -11.39 -11.61 -10.72
C GLU A 237 -11.21 -10.47 -9.70
N MET A 238 -10.92 -9.28 -10.20
CA MET A 238 -10.54 -8.12 -9.40
C MET A 238 -11.25 -6.85 -9.88
N THR A 239 -11.71 -6.05 -8.93
CA THR A 239 -12.22 -4.69 -9.18
C THR A 239 -11.90 -3.79 -7.99
N CYS A 240 -12.42 -2.56 -7.97
CA CYS A 240 -12.40 -1.71 -6.79
C CYS A 240 -13.84 -1.38 -6.41
N ILE A 241 -14.26 -1.86 -5.23
CA ILE A 241 -15.56 -1.46 -4.69
C ILE A 241 -15.38 -0.38 -3.63
N ASN A 242 -16.34 0.53 -3.58
CA ASN A 242 -16.39 1.58 -2.58
C ASN A 242 -17.27 1.16 -1.41
N CYS A 243 -16.90 1.59 -0.20
CA CYS A 243 -17.68 1.32 0.98
C CYS A 243 -19.04 2.01 0.87
N SER A 244 -20.12 1.25 1.05
CA SER A 244 -21.49 1.78 1.05
C SER A 244 -21.77 2.79 2.17
N HIS A 245 -20.92 2.83 3.20
CA HIS A 245 -21.07 3.72 4.35
C HIS A 245 -20.23 4.99 4.24
N CYS A 246 -18.93 4.89 3.91
CA CYS A 246 -18.03 6.06 3.88
C CYS A 246 -17.49 6.41 2.49
N GLY A 247 -17.83 5.66 1.45
CA GLY A 247 -17.37 5.91 0.08
C GLY A 247 -15.90 5.58 -0.22
N TYR A 248 -15.11 5.19 0.79
CA TYR A 248 -13.70 4.83 0.57
C TYR A 248 -13.54 3.49 -0.14
N PRO A 249 -12.52 3.34 -1.02
CA PRO A 249 -12.26 2.10 -1.72
C PRO A 249 -11.80 1.02 -0.75
N HIS A 250 -12.23 -0.22 -1.02
CA HIS A 250 -11.81 -1.39 -0.27
C HIS A 250 -10.47 -1.92 -0.82
N LEU A 251 -9.54 -2.18 0.09
CA LEU A 251 -8.28 -2.87 -0.17
C LEU A 251 -8.27 -4.17 0.64
N ASP A 252 -8.47 -5.28 -0.06
CA ASP A 252 -8.32 -6.62 0.46
C ASP A 252 -6.82 -6.98 0.45
N LEU A 253 -6.33 -7.60 1.52
CA LEU A 253 -4.95 -8.10 1.67
C LEU A 253 -4.98 -9.53 2.20
N GLY A 254 -3.83 -10.23 2.16
CA GLY A 254 -3.69 -11.59 2.69
C GLY A 254 -4.81 -12.53 2.22
N ASP A 255 -5.48 -13.21 3.15
CA ASP A 255 -6.55 -14.16 2.81
C ASP A 255 -7.71 -13.55 2.01
N PHE A 256 -8.06 -12.28 2.25
CA PHE A 256 -9.11 -11.60 1.48
C PHE A 256 -8.66 -11.26 0.05
N ALA A 257 -7.35 -11.06 -0.18
CA ALA A 257 -6.81 -10.84 -1.52
C ALA A 257 -6.59 -12.12 -2.34
N ARG A 258 -6.53 -13.28 -1.67
CA ARG A 258 -6.24 -14.58 -2.30
C ARG A 258 -7.48 -15.31 -2.80
N LYS A 259 -8.66 -14.96 -2.30
CA LYS A 259 -9.92 -15.63 -2.65
C LYS A 259 -10.99 -14.59 -2.97
N PRO A 260 -11.48 -14.55 -4.22
CA PRO A 260 -12.63 -13.71 -4.58
C PRO A 260 -13.82 -14.00 -3.64
N HIS A 261 -14.42 -12.94 -3.12
CA HIS A 261 -15.50 -13.04 -2.13
C HIS A 261 -16.51 -11.90 -2.33
N ARG A 262 -17.66 -12.01 -1.66
CA ARG A 262 -18.75 -11.04 -1.82
C ARG A 262 -18.86 -10.02 -0.70
N LYS A 263 -18.46 -10.37 0.52
CA LYS A 263 -18.59 -9.53 1.71
C LYS A 263 -17.26 -8.86 2.01
N HIS A 264 -17.18 -7.54 1.84
CA HIS A 264 -15.94 -6.81 2.02
C HIS A 264 -15.98 -5.95 3.27
N PHE A 265 -14.85 -5.91 3.97
CA PHE A 265 -14.68 -5.16 5.21
C PHE A 265 -13.92 -3.87 4.92
N CYS A 266 -14.48 -2.73 5.31
CA CYS A 266 -13.86 -1.44 5.01
C CYS A 266 -12.69 -1.17 5.96
N GLY A 267 -11.47 -1.15 5.46
CA GLY A 267 -10.26 -0.79 6.23
C GLY A 267 -10.30 0.64 6.79
N ASN A 268 -11.12 1.52 6.22
CA ASN A 268 -11.30 2.90 6.70
C ASN A 268 -12.32 3.01 7.85
N CYS A 269 -13.57 2.58 7.67
CA CYS A 269 -14.60 2.82 8.69
C CYS A 269 -14.97 1.59 9.53
N GLY A 270 -14.41 0.42 9.22
CA GLY A 270 -14.74 -0.84 9.88
C GLY A 270 -16.15 -1.35 9.59
N CYS A 271 -16.87 -0.73 8.66
CA CYS A 271 -18.16 -1.23 8.18
C CYS A 271 -17.95 -2.54 7.43
N ASP A 272 -18.73 -3.55 7.79
CA ASP A 272 -18.71 -4.89 7.21
C ASP A 272 -19.97 -5.20 6.40
N SER A 273 -20.73 -4.18 6.01
CA SER A 273 -22.00 -4.33 5.27
C SER A 273 -21.87 -4.02 3.78
N THR A 274 -20.66 -3.87 3.25
CA THR A 274 -20.42 -3.71 1.82
C THR A 274 -20.42 -5.08 1.14
N TRP A 275 -21.26 -5.24 0.12
CA TRP A 275 -21.35 -6.46 -0.67
C TRP A 275 -21.20 -6.18 -2.16
N SER A 276 -20.37 -6.97 -2.83
CA SER A 276 -20.28 -7.00 -4.29
C SER A 276 -21.32 -7.96 -4.89
N SER A 277 -21.71 -7.69 -6.13
CA SER A 277 -22.67 -8.51 -6.86
C SER A 277 -22.09 -9.88 -7.25
N ARG A 278 -20.78 -9.97 -7.46
CA ARG A 278 -20.02 -11.18 -7.79
C ARG A 278 -18.90 -11.44 -6.78
N HIS A 279 -18.30 -12.62 -6.81
CA HIS A 279 -17.10 -12.90 -6.02
C HIS A 279 -15.92 -12.18 -6.67
N ILE A 280 -15.33 -11.21 -5.98
CA ILE A 280 -14.22 -10.39 -6.48
C ILE A 280 -13.17 -10.20 -5.37
N VAL A 281 -11.95 -9.85 -5.75
CA VAL A 281 -10.97 -9.22 -4.84
C VAL A 281 -11.03 -7.71 -5.06
N SER A 282 -11.16 -6.94 -3.98
CA SER A 282 -11.20 -5.48 -4.08
C SER A 282 -9.83 -4.87 -3.87
N THR A 283 -9.37 -4.05 -4.81
CA THR A 283 -8.16 -3.25 -4.63
C THR A 283 -8.24 -1.90 -5.36
N PRO A 284 -7.86 -0.80 -4.70
CA PRO A 284 -7.74 0.53 -5.31
C PRO A 284 -6.62 0.65 -6.34
N LEU A 285 -5.76 -0.37 -6.49
CA LEU A 285 -4.76 -0.41 -7.55
C LEU A 285 -5.38 -0.77 -8.92
N LYS A 286 -6.56 -1.42 -8.94
CA LYS A 286 -7.21 -1.83 -10.19
C LYS A 286 -7.68 -0.65 -11.05
N PRO A 287 -8.32 0.40 -10.52
CA PRO A 287 -8.65 1.60 -11.31
C PRO A 287 -7.41 2.30 -11.86
N LEU A 288 -6.30 2.33 -11.11
CA LEU A 288 -5.03 2.88 -11.60
C LEU A 288 -4.49 2.07 -12.78
N TYR A 289 -4.51 0.74 -12.65
CA TYR A 289 -4.11 -0.17 -13.71
C TYR A 289 -4.99 0.01 -14.95
N ASP A 290 -6.31 -0.02 -14.79
CA ASP A 290 -7.24 0.10 -15.92
C ASP A 290 -7.15 1.46 -16.63
N GLN A 291 -6.94 2.53 -15.87
CA GLN A 291 -6.84 3.88 -16.42
C GLN A 291 -5.53 4.11 -17.16
N PHE A 292 -4.41 3.66 -16.58
CA PHE A 292 -3.08 4.01 -17.08
C PHE A 292 -2.46 2.92 -17.93
N ALA A 293 -2.64 1.64 -17.61
CA ALA A 293 -2.16 0.53 -18.44
C ALA A 293 -3.07 0.29 -19.67
N LYS A 294 -3.37 1.35 -20.42
CA LYS A 294 -4.24 1.37 -21.62
C LYS A 294 -3.82 0.37 -22.69
N ASN A 295 -2.55 -0.04 -22.66
CA ASN A 295 -1.99 -1.09 -23.51
C ASN A 295 -1.69 -2.34 -22.67
N THR A 296 -2.74 -3.12 -22.37
CA THR A 296 -2.62 -4.43 -21.72
C THR A 296 -2.05 -5.51 -22.64
N GLN A 297 -1.80 -5.18 -23.93
CA GLN A 297 -1.12 -6.08 -24.83
C GLN A 297 0.36 -6.08 -24.50
N TYR A 298 0.78 -7.10 -23.75
CA TYR A 298 2.19 -7.38 -23.58
C TYR A 298 2.83 -7.69 -24.94
N LYS A 299 4.05 -7.18 -25.13
CA LYS A 299 4.90 -7.58 -26.24
C LYS A 299 5.92 -8.59 -25.73
N GLU A 300 5.97 -9.76 -26.36
CA GLU A 300 7.11 -10.65 -26.17
C GLU A 300 8.30 -10.07 -26.97
N PRO A 301 9.45 -9.84 -26.32
CA PRO A 301 10.61 -9.31 -27.02
C PRO A 301 11.22 -10.37 -27.94
N ASP A 302 11.62 -9.97 -29.16
CA ASP A 302 12.31 -10.84 -30.11
C ASP A 302 13.82 -10.87 -29.83
N ARG A 303 14.16 -11.25 -28.59
CA ARG A 303 15.54 -11.29 -28.10
C ARG A 303 15.75 -12.53 -27.24
N THR A 304 16.87 -13.20 -27.49
CA THR A 304 17.32 -14.38 -26.75
C THR A 304 18.66 -14.11 -26.09
N LEU A 305 18.83 -14.57 -24.86
CA LEU A 305 20.10 -14.51 -24.13
C LEU A 305 20.54 -15.92 -23.74
N ASN A 306 21.76 -16.29 -24.12
CA ASN A 306 22.40 -17.50 -23.60
C ASN A 306 23.53 -17.09 -22.65
N LEU A 307 23.34 -17.33 -21.35
CA LEU A 307 24.30 -16.99 -20.29
C LEU A 307 25.48 -17.97 -20.23
N ASP A 308 25.38 -19.12 -20.91
CA ASP A 308 26.44 -20.14 -20.95
C ASP A 308 27.54 -19.83 -21.97
N LEU A 309 27.42 -18.74 -22.73
CA LEU A 309 28.43 -18.32 -23.69
C LEU A 309 29.70 -17.84 -22.97
N ASP A 310 30.87 -18.18 -23.51
CA ASP A 310 32.19 -17.83 -22.96
C ASP A 310 32.34 -16.33 -22.63
N LYS A 311 31.68 -15.44 -23.39
CA LYS A 311 31.69 -13.99 -23.14
C LYS A 311 31.09 -13.56 -21.80
N TYR A 312 30.30 -14.43 -21.16
CA TYR A 312 29.71 -14.21 -19.84
C TYR A 312 30.37 -15.06 -18.75
N SER A 313 31.41 -15.83 -19.10
CA SER A 313 32.19 -16.60 -18.13
C SER A 313 32.81 -15.67 -17.08
N GLY A 314 32.57 -15.98 -15.80
CA GLY A 314 33.02 -15.17 -14.68
C GLY A 314 32.25 -13.85 -14.46
N CYS A 315 31.19 -13.59 -15.22
CA CYS A 315 30.29 -12.47 -14.97
C CYS A 315 29.27 -12.81 -13.89
N ASP A 316 28.83 -11.79 -13.16
CA ASP A 316 27.70 -11.90 -12.25
C ASP A 316 26.38 -11.66 -12.98
N TYR A 317 25.30 -12.29 -12.52
CA TYR A 317 23.98 -12.08 -13.09
C TYR A 317 22.88 -12.05 -12.04
N GLU A 318 21.78 -11.41 -12.41
CA GLU A 318 20.53 -11.38 -11.67
C GLU A 318 19.38 -11.55 -12.66
N ILE A 319 18.42 -12.42 -12.33
CA ILE A 319 17.34 -12.82 -13.23
C ILE A 319 16.00 -12.67 -12.51
N TRP A 320 15.06 -12.01 -13.18
CA TRP A 320 13.67 -11.86 -12.76
C TRP A 320 12.73 -12.26 -13.90
N SER A 321 11.53 -12.70 -13.54
CA SER A 321 10.40 -12.60 -14.44
C SER A 321 9.95 -11.14 -14.48
N SER A 322 9.66 -10.62 -15.67
CA SER A 322 8.86 -9.38 -15.79
C SER A 322 7.54 -9.53 -15.03
N THR A 323 7.08 -8.47 -14.38
CA THR A 323 5.78 -8.42 -13.68
C THR A 323 4.90 -7.32 -14.30
N PRO A 324 3.57 -7.43 -14.20
CA PRO A 324 2.64 -6.38 -14.62
C PRO A 324 2.95 -5.09 -13.86
N ALA A 325 3.05 -3.97 -14.59
CA ALA A 325 3.05 -2.66 -13.95
C ALA A 325 1.69 -2.41 -13.29
N ILE A 326 1.70 -1.76 -12.12
CA ILE A 326 0.52 -1.18 -11.49
C ILE A 326 0.08 0.07 -12.27
N VAL A 327 1.05 0.86 -12.73
CA VAL A 327 0.84 2.03 -13.59
C VAL A 327 1.84 1.96 -14.74
N TRP A 328 1.36 2.08 -15.97
CA TRP A 328 2.21 2.18 -17.16
C TRP A 328 1.60 3.17 -18.15
N SER A 329 2.00 4.43 -18.08
CA SER A 329 1.39 5.49 -18.90
C SER A 329 2.00 5.66 -20.29
N ALA A 330 3.00 4.85 -20.66
CA ALA A 330 3.63 4.96 -21.96
C ALA A 330 2.76 4.34 -23.07
N ASP A 331 2.76 4.94 -24.26
CA ASP A 331 1.97 4.46 -25.42
C ASP A 331 2.44 3.10 -25.97
N ARG A 332 3.70 2.74 -25.71
CA ARG A 332 4.26 1.45 -26.15
C ARG A 332 3.81 0.31 -25.22
N PRO A 333 3.71 -0.94 -25.71
CA PRO A 333 3.39 -2.09 -24.86
C PRO A 333 4.49 -2.35 -23.82
N GLN A 334 4.10 -2.94 -22.70
CA GLN A 334 5.03 -3.52 -21.73
C GLN A 334 5.66 -4.79 -22.31
N GLU A 335 6.93 -5.01 -22.04
CA GLU A 335 7.58 -6.25 -22.45
C GLU A 335 7.29 -7.36 -21.43
N LYS A 336 6.92 -8.54 -21.92
CA LYS A 336 6.72 -9.74 -21.10
C LYS A 336 7.75 -10.79 -21.47
N GLY A 337 8.58 -11.14 -20.50
CA GLY A 337 9.67 -12.09 -20.63
C GLY A 337 10.46 -12.23 -19.34
N ILE A 338 11.73 -12.58 -19.47
CA ILE A 338 12.70 -12.71 -18.38
C ILE A 338 13.64 -11.51 -18.45
N HIS A 339 13.68 -10.73 -17.39
CA HIS A 339 14.57 -9.59 -17.23
C HIS A 339 15.90 -10.04 -16.65
N VAL A 340 17.01 -9.64 -17.27
CA VAL A 340 18.35 -10.09 -16.90
C VAL A 340 19.30 -8.92 -16.78
N HIS A 341 19.99 -8.86 -15.63
CA HIS A 341 21.21 -8.08 -15.50
C HIS A 341 22.42 -9.01 -15.59
N VAL A 342 23.46 -8.56 -16.33
CA VAL A 342 24.79 -9.20 -16.32
C VAL A 342 25.83 -8.14 -16.03
N TYR A 343 26.75 -8.45 -15.12
CA TYR A 343 27.81 -7.56 -14.67
C TYR A 343 29.18 -8.16 -14.95
N ASN A 344 30.07 -7.37 -15.54
CA ASN A 344 31.49 -7.67 -15.63
C ASN A 344 32.23 -6.76 -14.64
N GLY A 345 32.55 -7.31 -13.46
CA GLY A 345 32.95 -6.52 -12.30
C GLY A 345 31.83 -5.56 -11.89
N SER A 346 32.13 -4.27 -11.76
CA SER A 346 31.13 -3.25 -11.42
C SER A 346 30.30 -2.75 -12.60
N LYS A 347 30.62 -3.16 -13.83
CA LYS A 347 29.96 -2.64 -15.03
C LYS A 347 28.80 -3.56 -15.44
N ARG A 348 27.57 -3.02 -15.45
CA ARG A 348 26.42 -3.67 -16.06
C ARG A 348 26.58 -3.68 -17.59
N ILE A 349 26.62 -4.88 -18.18
CA ILE A 349 26.81 -5.12 -19.61
C ILE A 349 25.55 -5.66 -20.30
N VAL A 350 24.60 -6.20 -19.53
CA VAL A 350 23.25 -6.56 -19.98
C VAL A 350 22.26 -5.99 -18.98
N ASP A 351 21.19 -5.38 -19.51
CA ASP A 351 20.05 -4.83 -18.78
C ASP A 351 18.90 -4.76 -19.78
N ASP A 352 18.19 -5.88 -19.94
CA ASP A 352 17.10 -6.00 -20.91
C ASP A 352 16.15 -7.15 -20.54
N THR A 353 15.01 -7.18 -21.22
CA THR A 353 14.02 -8.27 -21.13
C THR A 353 14.08 -9.13 -22.39
N PHE A 354 14.10 -10.44 -22.19
CA PHE A 354 14.28 -11.47 -23.21
C PHE A 354 13.10 -12.45 -23.22
N SER A 355 12.75 -12.99 -24.38
CA SER A 355 11.72 -14.04 -24.49
C SER A 355 12.30 -15.41 -24.13
N VAL A 356 13.59 -15.61 -24.41
CA VAL A 356 14.30 -16.85 -24.11
C VAL A 356 15.59 -16.53 -23.36
N VAL A 357 15.77 -17.16 -22.21
CA VAL A 357 17.02 -17.12 -21.45
C VAL A 357 17.50 -18.55 -21.22
N VAL A 358 18.74 -18.84 -21.61
CA VAL A 358 19.39 -20.15 -21.39
C VAL A 358 20.42 -20.01 -20.28
N LEU A 359 20.35 -20.90 -19.30
CA LEU A 359 21.27 -21.00 -18.17
C LEU A 359 21.54 -22.48 -17.84
N ASN A 360 22.81 -22.85 -17.74
CA ASN A 360 23.29 -24.22 -17.51
C ASN A 360 22.69 -25.25 -18.49
N GLY A 361 22.62 -24.89 -19.77
CA GLY A 361 22.06 -25.70 -20.85
C GLY A 361 20.54 -25.83 -20.84
N LYS A 362 19.84 -25.12 -19.95
CA LYS A 362 18.37 -25.16 -19.82
C LYS A 362 17.75 -23.83 -20.20
N THR A 363 16.67 -23.88 -20.98
CA THR A 363 15.83 -22.71 -21.19
C THR A 363 15.00 -22.47 -19.93
N LEU A 364 15.02 -21.24 -19.43
CA LEU A 364 14.25 -20.84 -18.27
C LEU A 364 12.80 -20.56 -18.67
N GLU A 365 11.86 -21.09 -17.90
CA GLU A 365 10.43 -20.81 -18.04
C GLU A 365 10.05 -19.61 -17.17
N ARG A 366 9.43 -18.57 -17.77
CA ARG A 366 9.04 -17.34 -17.04
C ARG A 366 8.22 -17.64 -15.78
N LYS A 367 7.29 -18.60 -15.88
CA LYS A 367 6.40 -18.98 -14.76
C LYS A 367 7.19 -19.54 -13.58
N ASP A 368 8.20 -20.35 -13.84
CA ASP A 368 9.04 -20.94 -12.78
C ASP A 368 9.92 -19.87 -12.14
N VAL A 369 10.47 -18.96 -12.95
CA VAL A 369 11.22 -17.79 -12.45
C VAL A 369 10.33 -16.92 -11.55
N LEU A 370 9.10 -16.64 -11.97
CA LEU A 370 8.13 -15.88 -11.17
C LEU A 370 7.79 -16.57 -9.84
N GLN A 371 7.56 -17.88 -9.88
CA GLN A 371 7.26 -18.67 -8.68
C GLN A 371 8.39 -18.59 -7.64
N VAL A 372 9.66 -18.66 -8.09
CA VAL A 372 10.82 -18.48 -7.22
C VAL A 372 10.88 -17.06 -6.63
N MET A 373 10.51 -16.02 -7.39
CA MET A 373 10.42 -14.65 -6.87
C MET A 373 9.39 -14.55 -5.74
N PHE A 374 8.22 -15.17 -5.92
CA PHE A 374 7.19 -15.21 -4.88
C PHE A 374 7.65 -15.96 -3.63
N GLU A 375 8.32 -17.11 -3.77
CA GLU A 375 8.85 -17.89 -2.64
C GLU A 375 9.94 -17.15 -1.86
N ARG A 376 10.72 -16.28 -2.52
CA ARG A 376 11.72 -15.43 -1.89
C ARG A 376 11.14 -14.15 -1.29
N THR A 377 9.87 -13.85 -1.55
CA THR A 377 9.23 -12.65 -1.03
C THR A 377 8.76 -12.88 0.40
N ILE A 378 9.20 -12.02 1.32
CA ILE A 378 8.74 -12.02 2.71
C ILE A 378 7.50 -11.11 2.78
N THR A 379 6.35 -11.68 3.16
CA THR A 379 5.06 -10.96 3.28
C THR A 379 4.59 -10.82 4.72
#